data_AF-A0A1F9KX48-F1
#
_entry.id   AF-A0A1F9KX48-F1
#
_cell.length_a   1.000
_cell.length_b   1.000
_cell.length_c   1.000
_cell.angle_alpha   90.00
_cell.angle_beta   90.00
_cell.angle_gamma   90.00
#
_symmetry.space_group_name_H-M   'P 1'
#
loop_
_entity.id
_entity.type
_entity.pdbx_description
1 polymer ?
#
loop_
_entity_poly.entity_id
_entity_poly.type
_entity_poly.pdbx_seq_one_letter_code
_entity_poly.pdbx_strand_id
1 'polypeptide(L)'
;MKTHCIFFPFSHISQDQLAALQAFFSSFAFFPASADLQHSIRLRELVDKGTAVPVFVSRDDLTLVDRQFEQYMDWAKIHKGNEHNLRFLLNGNPYFTSDSDLTAIKSQIRGKRESIKPQQSPKEALLKDLLFLKMAEQCDRDNENTDLQLKSVEKNTSRMLSTLLGEDDPMKAKAYGGKPGSPDVGTIMTRERIEAWARCMMQFNAGENTAESSVFATTSEAVFDYLETISSDTINALDIDLIKVHENECENKIGWQRQFFEQEICAAKGDLDRLNHLPEVTDECSLSGQIKMSLFSGNNIHNLFHLKDKQIRVCWIRLKR
;
A
#
# COMPACT_ATOMS: atom_id res chain seq x y z
N MET A 1 7.46 -21.61 2.90
CA MET A 1 8.52 -20.71 2.38
C MET A 1 8.58 -19.51 3.30
N LYS A 2 9.77 -18.99 3.61
CA LYS A 2 9.87 -17.69 4.30
C LYS A 2 9.56 -16.61 3.27
N THR A 3 8.59 -15.75 3.55
CA THR A 3 8.23 -14.64 2.67
C THR A 3 9.22 -13.50 2.94
N HIS A 4 9.95 -13.09 1.90
CA HIS A 4 11.01 -12.10 2.01
C HIS A 4 10.59 -10.69 1.59
N CYS A 5 9.47 -10.57 0.86
CA CYS A 5 8.92 -9.30 0.40
C CYS A 5 7.67 -8.95 1.22
N ILE A 6 7.59 -7.72 1.75
CA ILE A 6 6.42 -7.18 2.43
C ILE A 6 5.89 -5.99 1.64
N PHE A 7 4.68 -6.10 1.09
CA PHE A 7 4.02 -4.99 0.42
C PHE A 7 3.56 -3.93 1.43
N PHE A 8 3.92 -2.67 1.19
CA PHE A 8 3.64 -1.54 2.08
C PHE A 8 3.40 -0.25 1.28
N PRO A 9 2.81 0.79 1.90
CA PRO A 9 2.06 0.80 3.16
C PRO A 9 0.56 0.51 2.94
N PHE A 10 0.18 -0.01 1.77
CA PHE A 10 -1.21 -0.13 1.36
C PHE A 10 -1.89 -1.35 1.96
N SER A 11 -3.16 -1.18 2.33
CA SER A 11 -4.03 -2.28 2.79
C SER A 11 -4.94 -2.83 1.69
N HIS A 12 -5.24 -2.02 0.68
CA HIS A 12 -5.82 -2.47 -0.59
C HIS A 12 -4.71 -2.74 -1.60
N ILE A 13 -4.85 -3.79 -2.40
CA ILE A 13 -3.94 -4.10 -3.51
C ILE A 13 -4.73 -4.05 -4.80
N SER A 14 -4.48 -3.02 -5.61
CA SER A 14 -5.13 -2.87 -6.92
C SER A 14 -4.68 -3.94 -7.91
N GLN A 15 -5.41 -4.11 -9.01
CA GLN A 15 -5.06 -5.03 -10.08
C GLN A 15 -3.69 -4.71 -10.70
N ASP A 16 -3.36 -3.43 -10.84
CA ASP A 16 -2.08 -3.00 -11.40
C ASP A 16 -0.93 -3.23 -10.41
N GLN A 17 -1.17 -2.99 -9.11
CA GLN A 17 -0.21 -3.29 -8.05
C GLN A 17 0.04 -4.79 -7.92
N LEU A 18 -1.03 -5.60 -7.97
CA LEU A 18 -0.93 -7.05 -7.90
C LEU A 18 -0.16 -7.61 -9.10
N ALA A 19 -0.41 -7.09 -10.31
CA ALA A 19 0.34 -7.49 -11.51
C ALA A 19 1.83 -7.18 -11.37
N ALA A 20 2.18 -6.01 -10.84
CA ALA A 20 3.58 -5.66 -10.57
C ALA A 20 4.21 -6.61 -9.53
N LEU A 21 3.56 -6.79 -8.38
CA LEU A 21 4.04 -7.71 -7.34
C LEU A 21 4.26 -9.13 -7.88
N GLN A 22 3.31 -9.65 -8.64
CA GLN A 22 3.42 -10.99 -9.22
C GLN A 22 4.45 -11.10 -10.33
N ALA A 23 4.80 -10.01 -11.02
CA ALA A 23 5.87 -10.04 -12.02
C ALA A 23 7.24 -10.11 -11.35
N PHE A 24 7.47 -9.28 -10.33
CA PHE A 24 8.76 -9.17 -9.65
C PHE A 24 9.00 -10.27 -8.61
N PHE A 25 7.97 -10.64 -7.84
CA PHE A 25 8.11 -11.53 -6.68
C PHE A 25 7.33 -12.84 -6.85
N SER A 26 7.95 -13.94 -6.43
CA SER A 26 7.32 -15.26 -6.40
C SER A 26 6.34 -15.43 -5.24
N SER A 27 6.56 -14.70 -4.15
CA SER A 27 5.63 -14.58 -3.03
C SER A 27 5.81 -13.25 -2.30
N PHE A 28 4.74 -12.74 -1.68
CA PHE A 28 4.78 -11.50 -0.92
C PHE A 28 3.82 -11.55 0.29
N ALA A 29 4.17 -10.81 1.33
CA ALA A 29 3.31 -10.59 2.48
C ALA A 29 2.59 -9.25 2.32
N PHE A 30 1.39 -9.12 2.87
CA PHE A 30 0.63 -7.87 2.83
C PHE A 30 -0.22 -7.69 4.07
N PHE A 31 -0.63 -6.45 4.34
CA PHE A 31 -1.39 -6.09 5.52
C PHE A 31 -2.86 -5.78 5.20
N PRO A 32 -3.79 -6.73 5.32
CA PRO A 32 -5.22 -6.44 5.21
C PRO A 32 -5.71 -5.66 6.44
N ALA A 33 -6.41 -4.55 6.23
CA ALA A 33 -7.05 -3.79 7.30
C ALA A 33 -8.45 -4.33 7.65
N SER A 34 -8.70 -5.60 7.34
CA SER A 34 -9.98 -6.30 7.46
C SER A 34 -9.78 -7.67 8.12
N ALA A 35 -10.76 -8.17 8.88
CA ALA A 35 -10.65 -9.47 9.55
C ALA A 35 -10.63 -10.67 8.58
N ASP A 36 -11.10 -10.48 7.35
CA ASP A 36 -11.11 -11.47 6.29
C ASP A 36 -10.83 -10.86 4.90
N LEU A 37 -10.77 -11.73 3.88
CA LEU A 37 -10.51 -11.36 2.48
C LEU A 37 -11.73 -11.59 1.59
N GLN A 38 -12.96 -11.53 2.13
CA GLN A 38 -14.18 -11.83 1.38
C GLN A 38 -14.32 -10.95 0.12
N HIS A 39 -13.90 -9.69 0.22
CA HIS A 39 -14.00 -8.71 -0.86
C HIS A 39 -12.97 -8.89 -1.98
N SER A 40 -11.99 -9.80 -1.85
CA SER A 40 -10.99 -10.06 -2.89
C SER A 40 -10.82 -11.55 -3.16
N ILE A 41 -11.61 -12.06 -4.12
CA ILE A 41 -11.52 -13.46 -4.60
C ILE A 41 -10.10 -13.76 -5.10
N ARG A 42 -9.51 -12.84 -5.86
CA ARG A 42 -8.16 -13.00 -6.42
C ARG A 42 -7.09 -13.13 -5.33
N LEU A 43 -7.13 -12.30 -4.29
CA LEU A 43 -6.19 -12.44 -3.18
C LEU A 43 -6.39 -13.75 -2.44
N ARG A 44 -7.65 -14.19 -2.22
CA ARG A 44 -7.92 -15.51 -1.61
C ARG A 44 -7.29 -16.66 -2.39
N GLU A 45 -7.45 -16.68 -3.71
CA GLU A 45 -6.82 -17.70 -4.57
C GLU A 45 -5.29 -17.69 -4.46
N LEU A 46 -4.67 -16.51 -4.31
CA LEU A 46 -3.22 -16.39 -4.13
C LEU A 46 -2.76 -16.79 -2.73
N VAL A 47 -3.60 -16.57 -1.71
CA VAL A 47 -3.34 -17.07 -0.35
C VAL A 47 -3.42 -18.59 -0.32
N ASP A 48 -4.43 -19.19 -0.96
CA ASP A 48 -4.57 -20.65 -1.06
C ASP A 48 -3.38 -21.30 -1.79
N LYS A 49 -2.81 -20.60 -2.78
CA LYS A 49 -1.60 -21.01 -3.51
C LYS A 49 -0.29 -20.71 -2.76
N GLY A 50 -0.34 -20.00 -1.62
CA GLY A 50 0.84 -19.58 -0.85
C GLY A 50 1.69 -18.48 -1.52
N THR A 51 1.18 -17.84 -2.57
CA THR A 51 1.82 -16.71 -3.26
C THR A 51 1.65 -15.41 -2.49
N ALA A 52 0.49 -15.21 -1.86
CA ALA A 52 0.22 -14.05 -1.01
C ALA A 52 0.08 -14.50 0.45
N VAL A 53 0.69 -13.78 1.39
CA VAL A 53 0.63 -14.11 2.82
C VAL A 53 0.06 -12.93 3.59
N PRO A 54 -1.19 -13.01 4.07
CA PRO A 54 -1.80 -11.93 4.83
C PRO A 54 -1.20 -11.86 6.24
N VAL A 55 -0.89 -10.66 6.69
CA VAL A 55 -0.38 -10.37 8.03
C VAL A 55 -1.48 -9.69 8.84
N PHE A 56 -2.11 -10.44 9.74
CA PHE A 56 -3.17 -9.94 10.60
C PHE A 56 -2.61 -9.58 11.98
N VAL A 57 -2.96 -8.40 12.53
CA VAL A 57 -2.56 -8.02 13.90
C VAL A 57 -3.26 -8.88 14.95
N SER A 58 -4.59 -8.73 15.03
CA SER A 58 -5.46 -9.34 16.02
C SER A 58 -6.86 -9.41 15.42
N ARG A 59 -7.43 -10.62 15.36
CA ARG A 59 -8.77 -10.79 14.76
C ARG A 59 -9.83 -10.02 15.55
N ASP A 60 -9.71 -9.95 16.88
CA ASP A 60 -10.66 -9.24 17.73
C ASP A 60 -10.61 -7.73 17.48
N ASP A 61 -9.41 -7.16 17.37
CA ASP A 61 -9.24 -5.74 17.11
C ASP A 61 -9.70 -5.38 15.68
N LEU A 62 -9.41 -6.23 14.68
CA LEU A 62 -9.91 -6.05 13.31
C LEU A 62 -11.44 -6.14 13.24
N THR A 63 -12.06 -7.09 13.97
CA THR A 63 -13.52 -7.22 14.02
C THR A 63 -14.18 -5.99 14.67
N LEU A 64 -13.54 -5.44 15.71
CA LEU A 64 -14.00 -4.21 16.36
C LEU A 64 -13.94 -3.03 15.39
N VAL A 65 -12.83 -2.89 14.66
CA VAL A 65 -12.64 -1.85 13.64
C VAL A 65 -13.64 -1.99 12.50
N ASP A 66 -13.87 -3.21 12.01
CA ASP A 66 -14.88 -3.50 10.98
C ASP A 66 -16.27 -3.05 11.44
N ARG A 67 -16.65 -3.38 12.69
CA ARG A 67 -17.93 -2.92 13.24
C ARG A 67 -18.03 -1.40 13.35
N GLN A 68 -16.97 -0.73 13.82
CA GLN A 68 -16.95 0.73 13.93
C GLN A 68 -17.04 1.41 12.57
N PHE A 69 -16.35 0.85 11.58
CA PHE A 69 -16.39 1.31 10.20
C PHE A 69 -17.79 1.16 9.59
N GLU A 70 -18.44 0.00 9.73
CA GLU A 70 -19.80 -0.20 9.24
C GLU A 70 -20.82 0.75 9.90
N GLN A 71 -20.70 0.97 11.21
CA GLN A 71 -21.54 1.95 11.92
C GLN A 71 -21.38 3.37 11.35
N TYR A 72 -20.14 3.76 11.04
CA TYR A 72 -19.87 5.04 10.39
C TYR A 72 -20.46 5.10 8.97
N MET A 73 -20.29 4.04 8.18
CA MET A 73 -20.82 3.98 6.81
C MET A 73 -22.34 4.03 6.77
N ASP A 74 -23.02 3.30 7.65
CA ASP A 74 -24.48 3.34 7.75
C ASP A 74 -24.99 4.71 8.16
N TRP A 75 -24.31 5.36 9.10
CA TRP A 75 -24.61 6.74 9.43
C TRP A 75 -24.41 7.69 8.25
N ALA A 76 -23.29 7.58 7.54
CA ALA A 76 -22.92 8.46 6.42
C ALA A 76 -23.93 8.34 5.27
N LYS A 77 -24.43 7.12 5.00
CA LYS A 77 -25.51 6.86 4.02
C LYS A 77 -26.80 7.60 4.39
N ILE A 78 -27.22 7.54 5.65
CA ILE A 78 -28.46 8.17 6.13
C ILE A 78 -28.34 9.71 6.08
N HIS A 79 -27.17 10.26 6.42
CA HIS A 79 -26.97 11.70 6.61
C HIS A 79 -26.30 12.39 5.43
N LYS A 80 -26.11 11.69 4.30
CA LYS A 80 -25.40 12.16 3.10
C LYS A 80 -24.06 12.85 3.41
N GLY A 81 -23.37 12.36 4.44
CA GLY A 81 -22.06 12.90 4.86
C GLY A 81 -22.07 14.33 5.42
N ASN A 82 -23.20 14.86 5.94
CA ASN A 82 -23.20 16.21 6.52
C ASN A 82 -22.34 16.28 7.81
N GLU A 83 -21.22 17.01 7.75
CA GLU A 83 -20.25 17.20 8.83
C GLU A 83 -20.87 17.72 10.13
N HIS A 84 -21.94 18.53 10.04
CA HIS A 84 -22.62 19.07 11.21
C HIS A 84 -23.27 17.98 12.08
N ASN A 85 -23.75 16.91 11.43
CA ASN A 85 -24.37 15.76 12.10
C ASN A 85 -23.32 14.75 12.63
N LEU A 86 -22.11 14.72 12.03
CA LEU A 86 -21.00 13.86 12.46
C LEU A 86 -20.49 14.27 13.85
N ARG A 87 -20.37 15.57 14.10
CA ARG A 87 -19.97 16.12 15.42
C ARG A 87 -20.95 15.75 16.52
N PHE A 88 -22.25 15.67 16.21
CA PHE A 88 -23.28 15.29 17.18
C PHE A 88 -23.17 13.82 17.60
N LEU A 89 -22.73 12.95 16.68
CA LEU A 89 -22.59 11.51 16.91
C LEU A 89 -21.26 11.15 17.59
N LEU A 90 -20.17 11.86 17.24
CA LEU A 90 -18.92 11.78 17.99
C LEU A 90 -19.12 12.17 19.47
N ASN A 91 -20.01 13.13 19.75
CA ASN A 91 -20.36 13.53 21.12
C ASN A 91 -21.35 12.58 21.82
N GLY A 92 -21.99 11.65 21.11
CA GLY A 92 -23.06 10.78 21.62
C GLY A 92 -22.67 9.31 21.83
N ASN A 93 -21.44 8.92 21.55
CA ASN A 93 -20.98 7.53 21.61
C ASN A 93 -20.08 7.31 22.85
N PRO A 94 -20.34 6.35 23.76
CA PRO A 94 -19.60 6.15 25.00
C PRO A 94 -18.09 5.89 24.85
N TYR A 95 -17.63 5.55 23.63
CA TYR A 95 -16.22 5.39 23.29
C TYR A 95 -15.52 6.72 22.92
N PHE A 96 -16.26 7.82 22.84
CA PHE A 96 -15.79 9.19 22.60
C PHE A 96 -16.41 10.20 23.58
N THR A 97 -16.91 9.77 24.74
CA THR A 97 -17.50 10.68 25.72
C THR A 97 -16.58 11.01 26.88
N SER A 98 -16.75 12.28 27.30
CA SER A 98 -16.64 12.78 28.66
C SER A 98 -15.24 12.82 29.28
N ASP A 99 -14.47 13.84 28.92
CA ASP A 99 -13.72 14.60 29.95
C ASP A 99 -13.41 16.05 29.53
N SER A 100 -14.17 16.62 28.59
CA SER A 100 -14.03 18.03 28.25
C SER A 100 -15.36 18.60 27.82
N ASP A 101 -16.20 18.85 28.84
CA ASP A 101 -17.31 19.77 28.76
C ASP A 101 -16.97 20.96 27.83
N LEU A 102 -17.78 21.23 26.82
CA LEU A 102 -17.60 22.38 25.92
C LEU A 102 -17.52 23.72 26.70
N THR A 103 -18.06 23.75 27.92
CA THR A 103 -17.92 24.81 28.92
C THR A 103 -16.52 24.85 29.55
N ALA A 104 -15.88 23.70 29.82
CA ALA A 104 -14.49 23.59 30.27
C ALA A 104 -13.48 23.96 29.15
N ILE A 105 -13.77 23.63 27.89
CA ILE A 105 -12.95 24.04 26.74
C ILE A 105 -13.03 25.57 26.53
N LYS A 106 -14.23 26.17 26.65
CA LYS A 106 -14.37 27.64 26.63
C LYS A 106 -13.64 28.31 27.80
N SER A 107 -13.59 27.70 28.98
CA SER A 107 -12.81 28.24 30.11
C SER A 107 -11.30 28.04 29.93
N GLN A 108 -10.87 26.94 29.31
CA GLN A 108 -9.46 26.65 29.00
C GLN A 108 -8.89 27.55 27.89
N ILE A 109 -9.66 27.90 26.86
CA ILE A 109 -9.21 28.83 25.81
C ILE A 109 -9.00 30.25 26.37
N ARG A 110 -9.73 30.64 27.42
CA ARG A 110 -9.52 31.91 28.14
C ARG A 110 -8.41 31.85 29.20
N GLY A 111 -7.99 30.67 29.63
CA GLY A 111 -6.99 30.49 30.66
C GLY A 111 -5.74 29.80 30.13
N LYS A 112 -4.66 30.57 29.87
CA LYS A 112 -3.31 30.03 29.63
C LYS A 112 -2.92 29.06 30.74
N ARG A 113 -2.97 27.76 30.49
CA ARG A 113 -2.18 26.75 31.18
C ARG A 113 -1.96 25.56 30.26
N GLU A 114 -0.71 25.09 30.26
CA GLU A 114 -0.24 23.89 29.58
C GLU A 114 -1.20 22.72 29.85
N SER A 115 -1.97 22.35 28.81
CA SER A 115 -2.89 21.22 28.90
C SER A 115 -2.10 19.92 28.81
N ILE A 116 -2.06 19.20 29.93
CA ILE A 116 -1.71 17.79 30.01
C ILE A 116 -2.67 17.07 29.06
N LYS A 117 -2.19 16.61 27.91
CA LYS A 117 -2.97 15.73 27.03
C LYS A 117 -3.20 14.42 27.80
N PRO A 118 -4.45 13.92 27.92
CA PRO A 118 -4.66 12.57 28.44
C PRO A 118 -3.85 11.60 27.58
N GLN A 119 -2.96 10.83 28.21
CA GLN A 119 -2.19 9.79 27.52
C GLN A 119 -3.20 8.75 27.02
N GLN A 120 -3.48 8.77 25.72
CA GLN A 120 -4.23 7.69 25.07
C GLN A 120 -3.51 6.37 25.33
N SER A 121 -4.26 5.33 25.67
CA SER A 121 -3.65 4.03 25.88
C SER A 121 -3.04 3.53 24.55
N PRO A 122 -1.92 2.78 24.57
CA PRO A 122 -1.31 2.24 23.35
C PRO A 122 -2.30 1.44 22.48
N LYS A 123 -3.27 0.78 23.11
CA LYS A 123 -4.32 0.01 22.42
C LYS A 123 -5.31 0.91 21.67
N GLU A 124 -5.71 2.04 22.24
CA GLU A 124 -6.59 3.01 21.56
C GLU A 124 -5.91 3.65 20.36
N ALA A 125 -4.61 3.96 20.48
CA ALA A 125 -3.82 4.48 19.37
C ALA A 125 -3.76 3.48 18.20
N LEU A 126 -3.52 2.20 18.49
CA LEU A 126 -3.54 1.14 17.47
C LEU A 126 -4.91 1.01 16.80
N LEU A 127 -6.01 0.98 17.56
CA LEU A 127 -7.35 0.87 16.99
C LEU A 127 -7.66 2.04 16.07
N LYS A 128 -7.20 3.25 16.41
CA LYS A 128 -7.32 4.43 15.55
C LYS A 128 -6.52 4.28 14.26
N ASP A 129 -5.29 3.76 14.33
CA ASP A 129 -4.47 3.50 13.15
C ASP A 129 -5.09 2.44 12.24
N LEU A 130 -5.60 1.34 12.81
CA LEU A 130 -6.32 0.30 12.08
C LEU A 130 -7.58 0.86 11.41
N LEU A 131 -8.37 1.69 12.12
CA LEU A 131 -9.55 2.34 11.55
C LEU A 131 -9.17 3.28 10.40
N PHE A 132 -8.09 4.04 10.54
CA PHE A 132 -7.57 4.87 9.47
C PHE A 132 -7.16 4.05 8.24
N LEU A 133 -6.41 2.95 8.44
CA LEU A 133 -6.01 2.05 7.35
C LEU A 133 -7.23 1.37 6.70
N LYS A 134 -8.26 1.02 7.46
CA LYS A 134 -9.53 0.49 6.93
C LYS A 134 -10.23 1.51 6.04
N MET A 135 -10.30 2.76 6.46
CA MET A 135 -10.87 3.85 5.64
C MET A 135 -10.05 4.09 4.37
N ALA A 136 -8.72 4.07 4.48
CA ALA A 136 -7.83 4.17 3.33
C ALA A 136 -8.02 3.00 2.36
N GLU A 137 -8.13 1.76 2.87
CA GLU A 137 -8.43 0.56 2.08
C GLU A 137 -9.72 0.73 1.28
N GLN A 138 -10.81 1.19 1.93
CA GLN A 138 -12.07 1.43 1.26
C GLN A 138 -11.95 2.49 0.18
N CYS A 139 -11.31 3.63 0.48
CA CYS A 139 -11.12 4.72 -0.46
C CYS A 139 -10.34 4.27 -1.71
N ASP A 140 -9.25 3.53 -1.50
CA ASP A 140 -8.41 3.01 -2.59
C ASP A 140 -9.20 2.04 -3.49
N ARG A 141 -9.99 1.16 -2.88
CA ARG A 141 -10.87 0.21 -3.58
C ARG A 141 -11.96 0.92 -4.38
N ASP A 142 -12.62 1.92 -3.79
CA ASP A 142 -13.68 2.67 -4.46
C ASP A 142 -13.13 3.51 -5.62
N ASN A 143 -11.95 4.09 -5.45
CA ASN A 143 -11.24 4.80 -6.52
C ASN A 143 -10.88 3.86 -7.67
N GLU A 144 -10.29 2.69 -7.38
CA GLU A 144 -9.99 1.71 -8.42
C GLU A 144 -11.24 1.26 -9.17
N ASN A 145 -12.32 0.94 -8.45
CA ASN A 145 -13.58 0.51 -9.07
C ASN A 145 -14.16 1.62 -9.96
N THR A 146 -14.08 2.88 -9.51
CA THR A 146 -14.50 4.04 -10.30
C THR A 146 -13.66 4.17 -11.58
N ASP A 147 -12.35 4.08 -11.47
CA ASP A 147 -11.42 4.14 -12.62
C ASP A 147 -11.67 3.01 -13.63
N LEU A 148 -11.92 1.79 -13.15
CA LEU A 148 -12.24 0.65 -14.01
C LEU A 148 -13.57 0.85 -14.76
N GLN A 149 -14.59 1.39 -14.08
CA GLN A 149 -15.87 1.71 -14.69
C GLN A 149 -15.73 2.82 -15.73
N LEU A 150 -15.00 3.90 -15.43
CA LEU A 150 -14.72 4.99 -16.37
C LEU A 150 -13.97 4.49 -17.61
N LYS A 151 -12.92 3.69 -17.44
CA LYS A 151 -12.18 3.04 -18.55
C LYS A 151 -13.09 2.17 -19.41
N SER A 152 -14.03 1.45 -18.79
CA SER A 152 -15.00 0.64 -19.51
C SER A 152 -15.98 1.50 -20.32
N VAL A 153 -16.45 2.61 -19.77
CA VAL A 153 -17.30 3.58 -20.48
C VAL A 153 -16.55 4.16 -21.66
N GLU A 154 -15.34 4.68 -21.46
CA GLU A 154 -14.49 5.22 -22.54
C GLU A 154 -14.30 4.20 -23.67
N LYS A 155 -13.96 2.95 -23.34
CA LYS A 155 -13.81 1.88 -24.33
C LYS A 155 -15.10 1.63 -25.11
N ASN A 156 -16.26 1.70 -24.45
CA ASN A 156 -17.55 1.54 -25.11
C ASN A 156 -17.87 2.73 -26.02
N THR A 157 -17.57 3.95 -25.58
CA THR A 157 -17.76 5.18 -26.37
C THR A 157 -16.87 5.17 -27.61
N SER A 158 -15.58 4.84 -27.47
CA SER A 158 -14.65 4.71 -28.60
C SER A 158 -15.12 3.66 -29.60
N ARG A 159 -15.58 2.49 -29.11
CA ARG A 159 -16.12 1.43 -29.97
C ARG A 159 -17.37 1.88 -30.74
N MET A 160 -18.29 2.57 -30.06
CA MET A 160 -19.49 3.11 -30.68
C MET A 160 -19.14 4.14 -31.76
N LEU A 161 -18.19 5.04 -31.48
CA LEU A 161 -17.72 6.04 -32.45
C LEU A 161 -17.05 5.39 -33.66
N SER A 162 -16.14 4.42 -33.47
CA SER A 162 -15.53 3.69 -34.59
C SER A 162 -16.57 2.95 -35.43
N THR A 163 -17.58 2.35 -34.79
CA THR A 163 -18.69 1.69 -35.49
C THR A 163 -19.52 2.69 -36.32
N LEU A 164 -19.81 3.88 -35.77
CA LEU A 164 -20.54 4.93 -36.48
C LEU A 164 -19.74 5.55 -37.63
N LEU A 165 -18.42 5.61 -37.50
CA LEU A 165 -17.51 6.11 -38.53
C LEU A 165 -17.22 5.09 -39.64
N GLY A 166 -17.72 3.85 -39.52
CA GLY A 166 -17.43 2.77 -40.48
C GLY A 166 -15.98 2.32 -40.42
N GLU A 167 -15.29 2.55 -39.30
CA GLU A 167 -13.95 2.02 -39.05
C GLU A 167 -14.09 0.56 -38.61
N ASP A 168 -13.96 -0.37 -39.57
CA ASP A 168 -14.06 -1.82 -39.34
C ASP A 168 -12.93 -2.38 -38.44
N ASP A 169 -11.94 -1.55 -38.09
CA ASP A 169 -10.82 -1.94 -37.26
C ASP A 169 -10.59 -0.96 -36.09
N PRO A 170 -11.19 -1.22 -34.91
CA PRO A 170 -10.99 -0.39 -33.71
C PRO A 170 -9.53 -0.40 -33.21
N MET A 171 -8.62 -1.19 -33.80
CA MET A 171 -7.19 -1.19 -33.46
C MET A 171 -6.34 -0.19 -34.28
N LYS A 172 -6.87 0.39 -35.37
CA LYS A 172 -6.11 1.34 -36.22
C LYS A 172 -6.31 2.81 -35.90
N ALA A 173 -7.20 3.14 -34.96
CA ALA A 173 -7.24 4.48 -34.37
C ALA A 173 -5.95 4.67 -33.58
N LYS A 174 -4.95 5.31 -34.20
CA LYS A 174 -3.70 5.70 -33.56
C LYS A 174 -4.03 6.34 -32.21
N ALA A 175 -3.58 5.69 -31.13
CA ALA A 175 -3.59 6.23 -29.78
C ALA A 175 -2.65 7.46 -29.71
N TYR A 176 -3.08 8.58 -30.29
CA TYR A 176 -2.47 9.88 -30.04
C TYR A 176 -2.94 10.33 -28.66
N GLY A 177 -2.17 9.92 -27.67
CA GLY A 177 -2.42 10.21 -26.26
C GLY A 177 -1.94 9.03 -25.44
N GLY A 178 -0.67 9.08 -24.99
CA GLY A 178 -0.21 8.15 -23.97
C GLY A 178 -1.22 8.19 -22.83
N LYS A 179 -1.83 7.04 -22.53
CA LYS A 179 -2.79 6.97 -21.43
C LYS A 179 -2.05 7.43 -20.17
N PRO A 180 -2.55 8.46 -19.44
CA PRO A 180 -1.99 8.74 -18.14
C PRO A 180 -2.10 7.45 -17.33
N GLY A 181 -0.98 7.02 -16.74
CA GLY A 181 -0.99 5.90 -15.82
C GLY A 181 -2.03 6.14 -14.72
N SER A 182 -2.51 5.07 -14.08
CA SER A 182 -3.35 5.23 -12.89
C SER A 182 -2.67 6.19 -11.91
N PRO A 183 -3.39 7.16 -11.32
CA PRO A 183 -2.82 8.05 -10.33
C PRO A 183 -2.13 7.26 -9.22
N ASP A 184 -0.99 7.76 -8.74
CA ASP A 184 -0.30 7.11 -7.62
C ASP A 184 -1.12 7.32 -6.33
N VAL A 185 -1.76 6.25 -5.86
CA VAL A 185 -2.58 6.22 -4.64
C VAL A 185 -1.77 6.64 -3.41
N GLY A 186 -0.47 6.40 -3.41
CA GLY A 186 0.41 6.78 -2.30
C GLY A 186 0.61 8.28 -2.14
N THR A 187 0.19 9.11 -3.09
CA THR A 187 0.21 10.59 -2.96
C THR A 187 -0.78 11.12 -1.92
N ILE A 188 -1.81 10.34 -1.59
CA ILE A 188 -2.86 10.77 -0.64
C ILE A 188 -2.46 10.34 0.77
N MET A 189 -2.18 11.31 1.65
CA MET A 189 -1.84 11.06 3.06
C MET A 189 -0.67 10.08 3.24
N THR A 190 0.37 10.24 2.42
CA THR A 190 1.54 9.34 2.36
C THR A 190 2.14 9.10 3.74
N ARG A 191 2.38 10.18 4.48
CA ARG A 191 2.98 10.14 5.82
C ARG A 191 2.11 9.36 6.79
N GLU A 192 0.83 9.69 6.88
CA GLU A 192 -0.10 9.09 7.82
C GLU A 192 -0.29 7.60 7.54
N ARG A 193 -0.32 7.21 6.26
CA ARG A 193 -0.37 5.81 5.82
C ARG A 193 0.86 5.03 6.27
N ILE A 194 2.05 5.54 6.00
CA ILE A 194 3.30 4.85 6.39
C ILE A 194 3.38 4.74 7.91
N GLU A 195 3.08 5.82 8.64
CA GLU A 195 3.08 5.84 10.09
C GLU A 195 2.08 4.86 10.71
N ALA A 196 0.82 4.86 10.26
CA ALA A 196 -0.21 3.96 10.76
C ALA A 196 0.10 2.50 10.42
N TRP A 197 0.55 2.23 9.18
CA TRP A 197 0.94 0.89 8.73
C TRP A 197 2.09 0.35 9.56
N ALA A 198 3.15 1.16 9.76
CA ALA A 198 4.32 0.74 10.51
C ALA A 198 3.96 0.42 11.97
N ARG A 199 3.17 1.27 12.64
CA ARG A 199 2.68 1.00 14.01
C ARG A 199 1.86 -0.29 14.11
N CYS A 200 0.98 -0.56 13.14
CA CYS A 200 0.21 -1.81 13.11
C CYS A 200 1.12 -3.03 12.92
N MET A 201 2.06 -2.98 11.97
CA MET A 201 2.97 -4.08 11.65
C MET A 201 3.98 -4.39 12.76
N MET A 202 4.41 -3.38 13.52
CA MET A 202 5.29 -3.59 14.67
C MET A 202 4.66 -4.42 15.77
N GLN A 203 3.37 -4.22 16.00
CA GLN A 203 2.67 -4.93 17.06
C GLN A 203 2.54 -6.43 16.74
N PHE A 204 2.56 -6.78 15.45
CA PHE A 204 2.68 -8.15 14.98
C PHE A 204 4.12 -8.70 15.11
N ASN A 205 5.14 -7.87 14.84
CA ASN A 205 6.56 -8.26 14.87
C ASN A 205 7.20 -8.27 16.27
N ALA A 206 6.42 -8.17 17.36
CA ALA A 206 6.94 -8.27 18.73
C ALA A 206 7.49 -9.67 19.09
N GLY A 207 7.42 -10.64 18.16
CA GLY A 207 7.84 -12.03 18.35
C GLY A 207 9.15 -12.47 17.67
N GLU A 208 9.50 -12.05 16.44
CA GLU A 208 10.63 -12.70 15.74
C GLU A 208 11.15 -11.92 14.51
N ASN A 209 12.49 -11.91 14.37
CA ASN A 209 13.44 -11.76 13.24
C ASN A 209 12.99 -11.56 11.77
N THR A 210 11.73 -11.28 11.45
CA THR A 210 11.23 -11.07 10.07
C THR A 210 11.80 -9.79 9.46
N ALA A 211 11.94 -8.70 10.23
CA ALA A 211 12.38 -7.41 9.71
C ALA A 211 13.86 -7.39 9.26
N GLU A 212 14.73 -8.23 9.82
CA GLU A 212 16.18 -8.17 9.50
C GLU A 212 16.53 -8.68 8.11
N SER A 213 15.67 -9.52 7.52
CA SER A 213 15.89 -10.14 6.20
C SER A 213 14.79 -9.85 5.20
N SER A 214 13.81 -9.01 5.55
CA SER A 214 12.72 -8.65 4.65
C SER A 214 13.03 -7.38 3.87
N VAL A 215 12.54 -7.32 2.65
CA VAL A 215 12.51 -6.12 1.83
C VAL A 215 11.08 -5.62 1.78
N PHE A 216 10.92 -4.31 1.99
CA PHE A 216 9.64 -3.63 1.89
C PHE A 216 9.42 -3.23 0.43
N ALA A 217 8.38 -3.74 -0.21
CA ALA A 217 8.05 -3.41 -1.60
C ALA A 217 6.90 -2.40 -1.68
N THR A 218 7.06 -1.36 -2.49
CA THR A 218 6.01 -0.39 -2.82
C THR A 218 5.90 -0.22 -4.33
N THR A 219 4.71 0.11 -4.82
CA THR A 219 4.48 0.53 -6.21
C THR A 219 4.32 2.03 -6.34
N SER A 220 4.36 2.76 -5.22
CA SER A 220 4.17 4.20 -5.15
C SER A 220 5.52 4.90 -5.10
N GLU A 221 5.71 5.82 -6.03
CA GLU A 221 6.88 6.70 -6.09
C GLU A 221 6.80 7.72 -4.95
N ALA A 222 5.62 8.26 -4.65
CA ALA A 222 5.43 9.20 -3.54
C ALA A 222 5.82 8.60 -2.18
N VAL A 223 5.54 7.32 -1.95
CA VAL A 223 5.99 6.60 -0.75
C VAL A 223 7.52 6.53 -0.69
N PHE A 224 8.17 6.23 -1.81
CA PHE A 224 9.61 6.10 -1.90
C PHE A 224 10.31 7.44 -1.67
N ASP A 225 9.84 8.50 -2.33
CA ASP A 225 10.36 9.87 -2.19
C ASP A 225 10.18 10.41 -0.77
N TYR A 226 9.07 10.07 -0.11
CA TYR A 226 8.85 10.43 1.28
C TYR A 226 9.91 9.79 2.19
N LEU A 227 10.25 8.52 1.97
CA LEU A 227 11.30 7.83 2.73
C LEU A 227 12.67 8.45 2.51
N GLU A 228 13.01 8.83 1.27
CA GLU A 228 14.22 9.61 0.97
C GLU A 228 14.25 10.90 1.79
N THR A 229 13.12 11.63 1.83
CA THR A 229 13.01 12.93 2.52
C THR A 229 13.22 12.84 4.03
N ILE A 230 12.76 11.76 4.68
CA ILE A 230 12.88 11.62 6.15
C ILE A 230 14.14 10.88 6.60
N SER A 231 14.84 10.22 5.67
CA SER A 231 16.10 9.52 5.94
C SER A 231 17.24 10.52 6.18
N SER A 232 18.22 10.13 7.00
CA SER A 232 19.46 10.90 7.14
C SER A 232 20.56 10.41 6.19
N ASP A 233 20.47 9.14 5.79
CA ASP A 233 21.38 8.52 4.84
C ASP A 233 20.63 7.48 4.01
N THR A 234 20.90 7.52 2.69
CA THR A 234 20.26 6.67 1.69
C THR A 234 21.34 6.12 0.76
N ILE A 235 21.40 4.79 0.67
CA ILE A 235 22.29 4.10 -0.26
C ILE A 235 21.42 3.55 -1.39
N ASN A 236 21.60 4.05 -2.59
CA ASN A 236 21.00 3.45 -3.78
C ASN A 236 21.71 2.11 -4.06
N ALA A 237 20.99 1.02 -3.88
CA ALA A 237 21.51 -0.32 -4.06
C ALA A 237 21.24 -0.86 -5.47
N LEU A 238 20.13 -0.48 -6.10
CA LEU A 238 19.76 -0.90 -7.46
C LEU A 238 18.88 0.17 -8.10
N ASP A 239 19.15 0.54 -9.33
CA ASP A 239 18.31 1.49 -10.07
C ASP A 239 18.28 1.12 -11.55
N ILE A 240 17.17 0.56 -11.99
CA ILE A 240 16.99 0.06 -13.35
C ILE A 240 15.68 0.59 -13.91
N ASP A 241 15.81 1.52 -14.84
CA ASP A 241 14.69 2.14 -15.53
C ASP A 241 13.93 1.19 -16.43
N LEU A 242 14.61 0.21 -17.03
CA LEU A 242 14.00 -0.73 -17.96
C LEU A 242 14.56 -2.12 -17.73
N ILE A 243 13.73 -2.98 -17.14
CA ILE A 243 14.02 -4.40 -16.93
C ILE A 243 12.95 -5.22 -17.64
N LYS A 244 13.34 -6.28 -18.34
CA LYS A 244 12.38 -7.23 -18.88
C LYS A 244 11.92 -8.17 -17.75
N VAL A 245 10.61 -8.22 -17.54
CA VAL A 245 9.95 -9.11 -16.57
C VAL A 245 8.97 -10.03 -17.31
N HIS A 246 8.64 -11.19 -16.76
CA HIS A 246 7.77 -12.15 -17.45
C HIS A 246 6.30 -12.02 -17.05
N GLU A 247 5.42 -12.29 -18.02
CA GLU A 247 3.98 -12.44 -17.77
C GLU A 247 3.68 -13.64 -16.85
N ASN A 248 2.51 -13.61 -16.20
CA ASN A 248 2.11 -14.58 -15.19
C ASN A 248 2.11 -16.05 -15.66
N GLU A 249 1.93 -16.29 -16.96
CA GLU A 249 1.82 -17.63 -17.55
C GLU A 249 3.10 -18.09 -18.25
N CYS A 250 4.18 -17.28 -18.22
CA CYS A 250 5.42 -17.66 -18.90
C CYS A 250 6.22 -18.68 -18.08
N GLU A 251 6.68 -19.76 -18.72
CA GLU A 251 7.44 -20.85 -18.07
C GLU A 251 8.76 -20.36 -17.45
N ASN A 252 9.36 -19.32 -18.04
CA ASN A 252 10.61 -18.71 -17.59
C ASN A 252 10.46 -17.85 -16.34
N LYS A 253 9.22 -17.50 -15.95
CA LYS A 253 8.93 -16.57 -14.85
C LYS A 253 9.55 -16.99 -13.53
N ILE A 254 9.39 -18.27 -13.14
CA ILE A 254 9.89 -18.75 -11.84
C ILE A 254 11.42 -18.70 -11.79
N GLY A 255 12.08 -19.04 -12.89
CA GLY A 255 13.54 -18.97 -13.01
C GLY A 255 14.04 -17.53 -12.89
N TRP A 256 13.41 -16.61 -13.61
CA TRP A 256 13.72 -15.19 -13.57
C TRP A 256 13.50 -14.60 -12.16
N GLN A 257 12.36 -14.88 -11.52
CA GLN A 257 12.06 -14.36 -10.18
C GLN A 257 13.05 -14.84 -9.12
N ARG A 258 13.58 -16.06 -9.28
CA ARG A 258 14.62 -16.59 -8.39
C ARG A 258 15.95 -15.84 -8.57
N GLN A 259 16.36 -15.62 -9.82
CA GLN A 259 17.58 -14.86 -10.12
C GLN A 259 17.46 -13.41 -9.67
N PHE A 260 16.30 -12.80 -9.89
CA PHE A 260 15.97 -11.48 -9.40
C PHE A 260 16.08 -11.39 -7.86
N PHE A 261 15.52 -12.37 -7.15
CA PHE A 261 15.62 -12.44 -5.69
C PHE A 261 17.08 -12.58 -5.19
N GLU A 262 17.90 -13.36 -5.88
CA GLU A 262 19.34 -13.47 -5.56
C GLU A 262 20.07 -12.13 -5.72
N GLN A 263 19.74 -11.37 -6.77
CA GLN A 263 20.27 -10.03 -7.00
C GLN A 263 19.80 -9.03 -5.93
N GLU A 264 18.52 -9.07 -5.56
CA GLU A 264 17.97 -8.27 -4.47
C GLU A 264 18.71 -8.53 -3.14
N ILE A 265 19.00 -9.80 -2.82
CA ILE A 265 19.80 -10.16 -1.64
C ILE A 265 21.23 -9.62 -1.73
N CYS A 266 21.87 -9.69 -2.89
CA CYS A 266 23.23 -9.17 -3.10
C CYS A 266 23.26 -7.64 -2.93
N ALA A 267 22.34 -6.93 -3.60
CA ALA A 267 22.16 -5.49 -3.47
C ALA A 267 21.90 -5.09 -2.00
N ALA A 268 21.05 -5.84 -1.31
CA ALA A 268 20.75 -5.65 0.11
C ALA A 268 21.94 -5.83 1.06
N LYS A 269 22.99 -6.54 0.63
CA LYS A 269 24.24 -6.74 1.39
C LYS A 269 25.33 -5.73 1.03
N GLY A 270 25.08 -4.83 0.08
CA GLY A 270 26.09 -3.90 -0.44
C GLY A 270 27.13 -4.57 -1.33
N ASP A 271 26.84 -5.76 -1.87
CA ASP A 271 27.72 -6.44 -2.82
C ASP A 271 27.49 -5.87 -4.23
N LEU A 272 28.11 -4.70 -4.48
CA LEU A 272 27.90 -3.88 -5.67
C LEU A 272 28.46 -4.52 -6.96
N ASP A 273 29.35 -5.51 -6.85
CA ASP A 273 30.06 -6.11 -8.00
C ASP A 273 29.15 -6.96 -8.90
N ARG A 274 27.92 -7.28 -8.46
CA ARG A 274 26.95 -8.12 -9.21
C ARG A 274 25.76 -7.36 -9.81
N LEU A 275 25.65 -6.06 -9.58
CA LEU A 275 24.43 -5.25 -9.83
C LEU A 275 23.95 -5.19 -11.28
N ASN A 276 24.80 -5.56 -12.25
CA ASN A 276 24.49 -5.44 -13.68
C ASN A 276 24.28 -6.78 -14.40
N HIS A 277 24.15 -7.89 -13.67
CA HIS A 277 23.93 -9.22 -14.26
C HIS A 277 22.50 -9.70 -14.01
N LEU A 278 21.52 -8.92 -14.44
CA LEU A 278 20.19 -9.48 -14.63
C LEU A 278 20.19 -10.39 -15.85
N PRO A 279 19.45 -11.51 -15.82
CA PRO A 279 19.29 -12.35 -16.98
C PRO A 279 18.74 -11.54 -18.15
N GLU A 280 19.47 -11.50 -19.26
CA GLU A 280 18.93 -10.99 -20.51
C GLU A 280 17.85 -11.94 -21.01
N VAL A 281 16.61 -11.44 -21.02
CA VAL A 281 15.45 -12.18 -21.51
C VAL A 281 15.25 -11.87 -22.99
N THR A 282 15.42 -12.86 -23.85
CA THR A 282 15.25 -12.75 -25.31
C THR A 282 13.95 -13.39 -25.81
N ASP A 283 12.98 -13.64 -24.94
CA ASP A 283 11.69 -14.22 -25.33
C ASP A 283 10.60 -13.18 -25.62
N GLU A 284 9.57 -13.61 -26.35
CA GLU A 284 8.43 -12.77 -26.76
C GLU A 284 7.42 -12.54 -25.62
N CYS A 285 7.58 -13.20 -24.46
CA CYS A 285 6.66 -13.12 -23.31
C CYS A 285 7.05 -12.03 -22.29
N SER A 286 7.87 -11.05 -22.70
CA SER A 286 8.44 -10.04 -21.79
C SER A 286 7.60 -8.76 -21.68
N LEU A 287 7.27 -8.36 -20.46
CA LEU A 287 6.81 -7.03 -20.09
C LEU A 287 8.00 -6.13 -19.74
N SER A 288 7.80 -4.81 -19.85
CA SER A 288 8.77 -3.83 -19.35
C SER A 288 8.44 -3.47 -17.90
N GLY A 289 9.43 -3.55 -17.02
CA GLY A 289 9.37 -3.12 -15.64
C GLY A 289 10.39 -2.03 -15.34
N GLN A 290 10.24 -1.40 -14.19
CA GLN A 290 11.19 -0.48 -13.57
C GLN A 290 11.32 -0.87 -12.10
N ILE A 291 12.55 -0.76 -11.59
CA ILE A 291 12.85 -1.06 -10.20
C ILE A 291 13.89 -0.09 -9.65
N LYS A 292 13.65 0.37 -8.42
CA LYS A 292 14.64 1.09 -7.60
C LYS A 292 14.70 0.45 -6.23
N MET A 293 15.88 0.17 -5.71
CA MET A 293 16.10 -0.35 -4.37
C MET A 293 17.05 0.56 -3.63
N SER A 294 16.63 1.01 -2.46
CA SER A 294 17.45 1.83 -1.57
C SER A 294 17.48 1.26 -0.16
N LEU A 295 18.62 1.47 0.51
CA LEU A 295 18.81 1.24 1.93
C LEU A 295 18.63 2.58 2.65
N PHE A 296 17.60 2.69 3.47
CA PHE A 296 17.29 3.91 4.20
C PHE A 296 17.72 3.78 5.67
N SER A 297 18.36 4.81 6.21
CA SER A 297 18.70 4.89 7.63
C SER A 297 18.49 6.28 8.21
N GLY A 298 18.50 6.36 9.54
CA GLY A 298 18.39 7.60 10.28
C GLY A 298 17.36 7.54 11.39
N ASN A 299 17.44 8.48 12.33
CA ASN A 299 16.60 8.47 13.53
C ASN A 299 15.09 8.44 13.21
N ASN A 300 14.65 9.16 12.18
CA ASN A 300 13.23 9.14 11.79
C ASN A 300 12.81 7.76 11.27
N ILE A 301 13.63 7.12 10.44
CA ILE A 301 13.40 5.78 9.91
C ILE A 301 13.42 4.74 11.04
N HIS A 302 14.41 4.82 11.93
CA HIS A 302 14.55 3.93 13.09
C HIS A 302 13.35 4.05 14.04
N ASN A 303 12.87 5.27 14.28
CA ASN A 303 11.67 5.52 15.08
C ASN A 303 10.40 5.03 14.37
N LEU A 304 10.31 5.21 13.04
CA LEU A 304 9.15 4.83 12.26
C LEU A 304 9.00 3.31 12.14
N PHE A 305 10.10 2.57 12.09
CA PHE A 305 10.14 1.11 11.94
C PHE A 305 10.61 0.35 13.20
N HIS A 306 10.84 1.05 14.33
CA HIS A 306 11.31 0.48 15.60
C HIS A 306 12.57 -0.40 15.44
N LEU A 307 13.40 -0.03 14.47
CA LEU A 307 14.64 -0.71 14.15
C LEU A 307 15.80 0.07 14.76
N LYS A 308 16.42 -0.48 15.81
CA LYS A 308 17.58 0.15 16.44
C LYS A 308 18.79 0.04 15.50
N ASP A 309 19.25 1.18 15.00
CA ASP A 309 20.49 1.35 14.23
C ASP A 309 20.62 0.42 13.02
N LYS A 310 19.49 0.07 12.40
CA LYS A 310 19.44 -0.80 11.22
C LYS A 310 18.81 -0.06 10.04
N GLN A 311 19.42 -0.23 8.89
CA GLN A 311 18.85 0.18 7.62
C GLN A 311 17.60 -0.64 7.30
N ILE A 312 16.58 0.03 6.74
CA ILE A 312 15.49 -0.66 6.05
C ILE A 312 15.82 -0.81 4.57
N ARG A 313 15.42 -1.94 3.99
CA ARG A 313 15.52 -2.21 2.56
C ARG A 313 14.17 -1.95 1.94
N VAL A 314 14.11 -1.02 1.00
CA VAL A 314 12.87 -0.68 0.33
C VAL A 314 13.08 -0.78 -1.17
N CYS A 315 12.16 -1.46 -1.83
CA CYS A 315 12.12 -1.67 -3.25
C CYS A 315 10.87 -0.99 -3.82
N TRP A 316 11.06 -0.03 -4.72
CA TRP A 316 10.02 0.51 -5.56
C TRP A 316 9.98 -0.25 -6.88
N ILE A 317 8.80 -0.78 -7.24
CA ILE A 317 8.60 -1.53 -8.48
C ILE A 317 7.44 -0.95 -9.28
N ARG A 318 7.57 -0.99 -10.61
CA ARG A 318 6.52 -0.54 -11.53
C ARG A 318 6.55 -1.33 -12.83
N LEU A 319 5.38 -1.62 -13.39
CA LEU A 319 5.26 -2.10 -14.77
C LEU A 319 5.09 -0.90 -15.71
N LYS A 320 5.89 -0.85 -16.78
CA LYS A 320 5.77 0.10 -17.89
C LYS A 320 4.88 -0.56 -18.95
N ARG A 321 3.68 0.01 -19.15
CA ARG A 321 2.70 -0.46 -20.16
C ARG A 321 2.66 0.48 -21.35
#